data_AF-A0A3P4B8G8-F1
#
_entry.id   AF-A0A3P4B8G8-F1
#
_cell.length_a   1.000
_cell.length_b   1.000
_cell.length_c   1.000
_cell.angle_alpha   90.00
_cell.angle_beta   90.00
_cell.angle_gamma   90.00
#
_symmetry.space_group_name_H-M   'P 1'
#
loop_
_entity.id
_entity.type
_entity.pdbx_description
1 polymer ?
#
loop_
_entity_poly.entity_id
_entity_poly.type
_entity_poly.pdbx_seq_one_letter_code
_entity_poly.pdbx_strand_id
1 'polypeptide(L)'
;MRVNVYSQELTDEVLRIEKPSNTGITYSAVQFILHSSERLHHPPEDDDRSAVTFWLPKSVKRRERLAQAFEEAARLVRTAPRETGLD
;
A
#
# COMPACT_ATOMS: atom_id res chain seq x y z
N MET A 1 2.21 12.96 -13.36
CA MET A 1 3.18 11.94 -12.89
C MET A 1 2.46 10.60 -12.83
N ARG A 2 3.09 9.52 -13.33
CA ARG A 2 2.55 8.16 -13.27
C ARG A 2 3.47 7.33 -12.37
N VAL A 3 2.87 6.50 -11.51
CA VAL A 3 3.60 5.48 -10.74
C VAL A 3 3.10 4.13 -11.24
N ASN A 4 4.02 3.30 -11.75
CA ASN A 4 3.71 1.93 -12.13
C ASN A 4 4.25 1.03 -11.03
N VAL A 5 3.43 0.09 -10.57
CA VAL A 5 3.81 -0.93 -9.59
C VAL A 5 3.51 -2.27 -10.23
N TYR A 6 4.53 -3.10 -10.38
CA TYR A 6 4.39 -4.45 -10.93
C TYR A 6 4.03 -5.41 -9.79
N SER A 7 3.07 -6.30 -10.03
CA SER A 7 2.54 -7.18 -8.97
C SER A 7 3.60 -8.14 -8.43
N GLN A 8 4.62 -8.49 -9.21
CA GLN A 8 5.76 -9.30 -8.77
C GLN A 8 6.57 -8.65 -7.63
N GLU A 9 6.44 -7.34 -7.46
CA GLU A 9 7.15 -6.61 -6.41
C GLU A 9 6.32 -6.52 -5.12
N LEU A 10 5.02 -6.84 -5.13
CA LEU A 10 4.13 -6.72 -3.97
C LEU A 10 4.01 -8.04 -3.22
N THR A 11 4.01 -7.99 -1.89
CA THR A 11 3.54 -9.11 -1.05
C THR A 11 2.02 -9.03 -0.86
N ASP A 12 1.44 -10.00 -0.16
CA ASP A 12 0.06 -9.98 0.30
C ASP A 12 -0.15 -9.23 1.63
N GLU A 13 0.92 -8.68 2.20
CA GLU A 13 0.90 -7.98 3.48
C GLU A 13 0.51 -6.50 3.30
N VAL A 14 -0.53 -6.10 4.06
CA VAL A 14 -1.02 -4.73 4.09
C VAL A 14 -1.05 -4.22 5.52
N LEU A 15 -0.33 -3.13 5.78
CA LEU A 15 -0.20 -2.54 7.11
C LEU A 15 -0.93 -1.20 7.19
N ARG A 16 -1.48 -0.92 8.37
CA ARG A 16 -1.94 0.43 8.74
C ARG A 16 -0.88 1.07 9.61
N ILE A 17 -0.34 2.21 9.15
CA ILE A 17 0.68 2.96 9.89
C ILE A 17 0.16 4.32 10.33
N GLU A 18 0.80 4.85 11.37
CA GLU A 18 0.60 6.21 11.85
C GLU A 18 1.95 6.90 12.03
N LYS A 19 2.05 8.17 11.65
CA LYS A 19 3.26 8.98 11.78
C LYS A 19 2.92 10.34 12.40
N PRO A 20 3.40 10.64 13.62
CA PRO A 20 3.28 11.96 14.19
C PRO A 20 4.14 12.95 13.39
N SER A 21 3.70 14.19 13.28
CA SER A 21 4.48 15.29 12.73
C SER A 21 4.84 16.31 13.80
N ASN A 22 5.85 17.14 13.51
CA ASN A 22 6.25 18.27 14.33
C ASN A 22 5.16 19.36 14.51
N THR A 23 4.04 19.25 13.78
CA THR A 23 2.89 20.16 13.91
C THR A 23 1.84 19.66 14.93
N GLY A 24 2.09 18.52 15.58
CA GLY A 24 1.12 17.86 16.48
C GLY A 24 0.02 17.10 15.75
N ILE A 25 0.07 17.04 14.42
CA ILE A 25 -0.86 16.24 13.60
C ILE A 25 -0.26 14.84 13.40
N THR A 26 -1.05 13.81 13.69
CA THR A 26 -0.73 12.42 13.33
C THR A 26 -1.34 12.09 11.98
N TYR A 27 -0.51 11.66 11.04
CA TYR A 27 -0.93 11.16 9.74
C TYR A 27 -1.13 9.66 9.81
N SER A 28 -2.07 9.12 9.06
CA SER A 28 -2.30 7.68 8.94
C SER A 28 -2.17 7.26 7.48
N ALA A 29 -1.70 6.05 7.24
CA ALA A 29 -1.53 5.50 5.90
C ALA A 29 -1.91 4.02 5.85
N VAL A 30 -2.09 3.53 4.63
CA VAL A 30 -2.09 2.10 4.31
C VAL A 30 -0.83 1.82 3.50
N GLN A 31 -0.09 0.78 3.87
CA GLN A 31 1.13 0.33 3.19
C GLN A 31 0.93 -1.05 2.61
N PHE A 32 1.26 -1.20 1.34
CA PHE A 32 1.44 -2.50 0.72
C PHE A 32 2.93 -2.80 0.75
N ILE A 33 3.31 -3.87 1.44
CA ILE A 33 4.71 -4.25 1.59
C ILE A 33 5.21 -4.81 0.26
N LEU A 34 6.44 -4.41 -0.10
CA LEU A 34 7.12 -4.94 -1.27
C LEU A 34 7.99 -6.12 -0.89
N HIS A 35 8.23 -7.01 -1.84
CA HIS A 35 9.31 -7.97 -1.73
C HIS A 35 10.62 -7.20 -1.51
N SER A 36 11.25 -7.46 -0.38
CA SER A 36 12.55 -6.91 -0.01
C SER A 36 13.51 -8.04 0.31
N SER A 37 14.80 -7.80 0.15
CA SER A 37 15.84 -8.72 0.62
C SER A 37 15.63 -9.02 2.11
N GLU A 38 15.72 -10.29 2.53
CA GLU A 38 15.70 -10.69 3.94
C GLU A 38 16.72 -9.92 4.80
N ARG A 39 17.80 -9.41 4.17
CA ARG A 39 18.81 -8.58 4.84
C ARG A 39 18.31 -7.18 5.25
N LEU A 40 17.17 -6.73 4.72
CA LEU A 40 16.50 -5.48 5.10
C LEU A 40 15.50 -5.71 6.25
N HIS A 41 15.34 -6.95 6.70
CA HIS A 41 14.48 -7.28 7.84
C HIS A 41 15.30 -7.05 9.11
N HIS A 42 15.48 -5.77 9.47
CA HIS A 42 15.98 -5.37 10.78
C HIS A 42 14.96 -5.78 11.88
N PRO A 43 15.34 -5.75 13.19
CA PRO A 43 14.46 -6.22 14.25
C PRO A 43 13.06 -5.58 14.17
N PRO A 44 12.00 -6.23 14.70
CA PRO A 44 10.59 -5.83 14.52
C PRO A 44 10.25 -4.37 14.88
N GLU A 45 11.14 -3.72 15.61
CA GLU A 45 11.07 -2.34 16.06
C GLU A 45 11.38 -1.33 14.93
N ASP A 46 12.06 -1.76 13.87
CA ASP A 46 12.50 -0.95 12.73
C ASP A 46 12.27 -1.72 11.41
N ASP A 47 11.01 -1.74 10.98
CA ASP A 47 10.61 -2.38 9.73
C ASP A 47 11.03 -1.52 8.51
N ASP A 48 12.26 -1.74 8.07
CA ASP A 48 12.91 -1.08 6.92
C ASP A 48 12.47 -1.63 5.55
N ARG A 49 11.43 -2.48 5.50
CA ARG A 49 10.95 -3.04 4.24
C ARG A 49 10.37 -1.94 3.35
N SER A 50 10.66 -2.04 2.06
CA SER A 50 10.09 -1.13 1.06
C SER A 50 8.57 -1.31 0.98
N ALA A 51 7.83 -0.22 0.80
CA ALA A 51 6.38 -0.26 0.71
C ALA A 51 5.80 0.80 -0.22
N VAL A 52 4.68 0.49 -0.87
CA VAL A 52 3.83 1.50 -1.51
C VAL A 52 2.90 2.07 -0.46
N THR A 53 3.09 3.36 -0.12
CA THR A 53 2.35 4.02 0.96
C THR A 53 1.26 4.96 0.42
N PHE A 54 0.01 4.71 0.81
CA PHE A 54 -1.13 5.59 0.55
C PHE A 54 -1.50 6.36 1.82
N TRP A 55 -1.07 7.62 1.91
CA TRP A 55 -1.46 8.52 3.00
C TRP A 55 -2.94 8.86 2.94
N LEU A 56 -3.63 8.72 4.07
CA LEU A 56 -5.07 8.85 4.13
C LEU A 56 -5.50 10.32 4.23
N PRO A 57 -6.53 10.74 3.47
CA PRO A 57 -7.09 12.07 3.61
C PRO A 57 -7.65 12.32 5.02
N LYS A 58 -7.56 13.57 5.50
CA LYS A 58 -8.16 13.99 6.78
C LYS A 58 -9.69 13.96 6.77
N SER A 59 -10.29 14.27 5.63
CA SER A 59 -11.76 14.33 5.49
C SER A 59 -12.35 12.93 5.44
N VAL A 60 -13.36 12.68 6.29
CA VAL A 60 -14.15 11.43 6.31
C VAL A 60 -14.68 11.08 4.92
N LYS A 61 -15.30 12.06 4.23
CA LYS A 61 -15.84 11.86 2.88
C LYS A 61 -14.76 11.45 1.87
N ARG A 62 -13.56 12.03 1.96
CA ARG A 62 -12.44 11.67 1.05
C ARG A 62 -11.85 10.31 1.38
N ARG A 63 -11.80 9.94 2.67
CA ARG A 63 -11.39 8.61 3.14
C ARG A 63 -12.33 7.53 2.61
N GLU A 64 -13.63 7.75 2.72
CA GLU A 64 -14.65 6.82 2.21
C GLU A 64 -14.52 6.62 0.69
N ARG A 65 -14.36 7.72 -0.06
CA ARG A 65 -14.14 7.61 -1.51
C ARG A 65 -12.86 6.86 -1.89
N LEU A 66 -11.80 6.96 -1.08
CA LEU A 66 -10.57 6.20 -1.31
C LEU A 66 -10.78 4.71 -0.99
N ALA A 67 -11.50 4.40 0.08
CA ALA A 67 -11.85 3.01 0.43
C ALA A 67 -12.65 2.34 -0.69
N GLN A 68 -13.70 3.01 -1.20
CA GLN A 68 -14.49 2.53 -2.34
C GLN A 68 -13.63 2.31 -3.61
N ALA A 69 -12.61 3.15 -3.84
CA ALA A 69 -11.69 2.96 -4.95
C ALA A 69 -10.81 1.71 -4.76
N PHE A 70 -10.38 1.40 -3.53
CA PHE A 70 -9.66 0.16 -3.23
C PHE A 70 -10.55 -1.09 -3.38
N GLU A 71 -11.81 -1.01 -2.95
CA GLU A 71 -12.78 -2.09 -3.15
C GLU A 71 -13.02 -2.36 -4.64
N GLU A 72 -13.19 -1.30 -5.43
CA GLU A 72 -13.34 -1.40 -6.87
C GLU A 72 -12.06 -1.94 -7.53
N ALA A 73 -10.88 -1.52 -7.08
CA ALA A 73 -9.62 -2.09 -7.55
C ALA A 73 -9.54 -3.61 -7.27
N ALA A 74 -9.93 -4.04 -6.07
CA ALA A 74 -9.99 -5.46 -5.73
C ALA A 74 -11.01 -6.22 -6.60
N ARG A 75 -12.15 -5.61 -6.91
CA ARG A 75 -13.12 -6.19 -7.86
C ARG A 75 -12.50 -6.32 -9.25
N LEU A 76 -11.86 -5.28 -9.76
CA LEU A 76 -11.24 -5.26 -11.08
C LEU A 76 -10.14 -6.32 -11.20
N VAL A 77 -9.27 -6.46 -10.20
CA VAL A 77 -8.23 -7.51 -10.15
C VAL A 77 -8.85 -8.91 -10.27
N ARG A 78 -9.97 -9.16 -9.59
CA ARG A 78 -10.66 -10.48 -9.65
C ARG A 78 -11.34 -10.76 -10.98
N THR A 79 -11.81 -9.72 -11.66
CA THR A 79 -12.61 -9.86 -12.88
C THR A 79 -11.83 -9.63 -14.17
N ALA A 80 -10.59 -9.14 -14.07
CA ALA A 80 -9.73 -8.91 -15.23
C ALA A 80 -9.46 -10.25 -15.95
N PRO A 81 -9.41 -10.24 -17.30
CA PRO A 81 -8.99 -11.42 -18.04
C PRO A 81 -7.56 -11.80 -17.65
N ARG A 82 -7.24 -13.09 -17.71
CA ARG A 82 -5.87 -13.54 -17.51
C ARG A 82 -4.98 -12.99 -18.63
N GLU A 83 -3.77 -12.61 -18.25
CA GLU A 83 -2.74 -12.24 -19.21
C GLU A 83 -2.43 -13.41 -20.14
N THR A 84 -2.18 -13.11 -21.41
CA THR A 84 -1.76 -14.11 -22.41
C THR A 84 -0.23 -14.13 -22.49
N GLY A 85 0.39 -15.31 -22.45
CA GLY A 85 1.86 -15.43 -22.49
C GLY A 85 2.34 -16.69 -21.77
N LEU A 86 3.67 -16.86 -21.66
CA LEU A 86 4.28 -17.85 -20.76
C LEU A 86 4.52 -17.19 -19.39
N ASP A 87 4.21 -17.91 -18.31
CA ASP A 87 4.52 -17.51 -16.92
C ASP A 87 6.03 -17.40 -16.67
#